data_AF-A0AAP8MH20-F1
#
_entry.id   AF-A0AAP8MH20-F1
#
_cell.length_a   1.000
_cell.length_b   1.000
_cell.length_c   1.000
_cell.angle_alpha   90.00
_cell.angle_beta   90.00
_cell.angle_gamma   90.00
#
_symmetry.space_group_name_H-M   'P 1'
#
loop_
_entity.id
_entity.type
_entity.pdbx_description
1 polymer ?
#
loop_
_entity_poly.entity_id
_entity_poly.type
_entity_poly.pdbx_seq_one_letter_code
_entity_poly.pdbx_strand_id
1 'polypeptide(L)'
;MTSDITAQAEIFVTPGSMLRTARISQGLGEREVADRLNLMPNYVDILERDAYDELRSPAFARGYVRSYGQLVGMDEDALLKAFDEYRQGQGARKKRVETKALQLQSTGLGVVIGLATLLLLTAGLWFWRG
;
A
#
# COMPACT_ATOMS: atom_id res chain seq x y z
N MET A 1 -14.97 -16.14 -22.07
CA MET A 1 -15.27 -16.09 -20.62
C MET A 1 -14.19 -16.82 -19.79
N THR A 2 -12.91 -16.78 -20.18
CA THR A 2 -11.81 -17.44 -19.46
C THR A 2 -10.48 -16.78 -19.86
N SER A 3 -10.29 -15.51 -19.48
CA SER A 3 -9.00 -14.81 -19.67
C SER A 3 -8.58 -13.98 -18.46
N ASP A 4 -9.45 -13.79 -17.46
CA ASP A 4 -9.18 -12.91 -16.31
C ASP A 4 -8.61 -13.64 -15.07
N ILE A 5 -8.57 -14.97 -15.06
CA ILE A 5 -8.13 -15.74 -13.87
C ILE A 5 -6.60 -15.83 -13.78
N THR A 6 -5.86 -15.65 -14.88
CA THR A 6 -4.39 -15.78 -14.89
C THR A 6 -3.67 -14.54 -14.33
N ALA A 7 -4.35 -13.39 -14.19
CA ALA A 7 -3.72 -12.16 -13.68
C ALA A 7 -3.45 -12.17 -12.16
N GLN A 8 -3.91 -13.20 -11.42
CA GLN A 8 -3.93 -13.21 -9.95
C GLN A 8 -3.04 -14.30 -9.32
N ALA A 9 -2.24 -15.03 -10.10
CA ALA A 9 -1.34 -16.07 -9.58
C ALA A 9 -0.01 -16.14 -10.35
N GLU A 10 0.53 -14.99 -10.75
CA GLU A 10 1.98 -14.90 -10.84
C GLU A 10 2.49 -15.17 -9.41
N ILE A 11 3.22 -16.26 -9.23
CA ILE A 11 3.96 -16.56 -8.01
C ILE A 11 5.07 -15.51 -7.93
N PHE A 12 4.71 -14.27 -7.67
CA PHE A 12 5.66 -13.20 -7.43
C PHE A 12 6.35 -13.55 -6.13
N VAL A 13 7.65 -13.80 -6.22
CA VAL A 13 8.51 -14.01 -5.07
C VAL A 13 8.59 -12.67 -4.35
N THR A 14 7.73 -12.50 -3.34
CA THR A 14 7.74 -11.34 -2.46
C THR A 14 8.67 -11.58 -1.27
N PRO A 15 9.18 -10.54 -0.61
CA PRO A 15 10.00 -10.69 0.59
C PRO A 15 9.31 -11.54 1.67
N GLY A 16 8.02 -11.32 1.92
CA GLY A 16 7.22 -12.10 2.85
C GLY A 16 7.15 -13.59 2.47
N SER A 17 6.95 -13.89 1.19
CA SER A 17 6.94 -15.28 0.70
C SER A 17 8.30 -15.97 0.84
N MET A 18 9.40 -15.22 0.67
CA MET A 18 10.77 -15.73 0.86
C MET A 18 11.02 -16.07 2.33
N LEU A 19 10.64 -15.18 3.25
CA LEU A 19 10.73 -15.40 4.69
C LEU A 19 9.92 -16.62 5.12
N ARG A 20 8.66 -16.73 4.66
CA ARG A 20 7.80 -17.88 4.93
C ARG A 20 8.41 -19.19 4.46
N THR A 21 8.95 -19.20 3.25
CA THR A 21 9.57 -20.39 2.66
C THR A 21 10.80 -20.82 3.46
N ALA A 22 11.65 -19.86 3.85
CA ALA A 22 12.83 -20.11 4.66
C ALA A 22 12.48 -20.56 6.10
N ARG A 23 11.42 -20.01 6.71
CA ARG A 23 10.93 -20.48 8.00
C ARG A 23 10.48 -21.94 7.94
N ILE A 24 9.68 -22.29 6.92
CA ILE A 24 9.17 -23.65 6.73
C ILE A 24 10.31 -24.63 6.45
N SER A 25 11.32 -24.24 5.66
CA SER A 25 12.47 -25.11 5.38
C SER A 25 13.32 -25.41 6.62
N GLN A 26 13.30 -24.51 7.61
CA GLN A 26 13.91 -24.74 8.92
C GLN A 26 12.99 -25.45 9.94
N GLY A 27 11.73 -25.73 9.58
CA GLY A 27 10.76 -26.36 10.47
C GLY A 27 10.28 -25.48 11.62
N LEU A 28 10.44 -24.16 11.52
CA LEU A 28 10.08 -23.21 12.58
C LEU A 28 8.59 -22.83 12.52
N GLY A 29 7.96 -22.75 13.68
CA GLY A 29 6.61 -22.19 13.83
C GLY A 29 6.60 -20.65 13.83
N GLU A 30 5.49 -20.03 13.46
CA GLU A 30 5.35 -18.57 13.50
C GLU A 30 5.53 -18.00 14.91
N ARG A 31 4.93 -18.68 15.91
CA ARG A 31 5.09 -18.29 17.33
C ARG A 31 6.55 -18.37 17.77
N GLU A 32 7.25 -19.44 17.36
CA GLU A 32 8.65 -19.62 17.71
C GLU A 32 9.54 -18.53 17.10
N VAL A 33 9.29 -18.12 15.85
CA VAL A 33 9.96 -16.97 15.25
C VAL A 33 9.63 -15.68 16.00
N ALA A 34 8.36 -15.46 16.35
CA ALA A 34 7.93 -14.27 17.09
C ALA A 34 8.66 -14.20 18.44
N ASP A 35 8.73 -15.31 19.17
CA ASP A 35 9.40 -15.39 20.47
C ASP A 35 10.92 -15.14 20.34
N ARG A 36 11.59 -15.77 19.36
CA ARG A 36 13.03 -15.59 19.14
C ARG A 36 13.41 -14.16 18.73
N LEU A 37 12.52 -13.47 18.01
CA LEU A 37 12.73 -12.10 17.56
C LEU A 37 12.12 -11.05 18.50
N ASN A 38 11.51 -11.49 19.62
CA ASN A 38 10.76 -10.64 20.55
C ASN A 38 9.72 -9.74 19.84
N LEU A 39 8.99 -10.33 18.90
CA LEU A 39 7.92 -9.68 18.14
C LEU A 39 6.55 -9.99 18.74
N MET A 40 5.56 -9.14 18.44
CA MET A 40 4.17 -9.45 18.79
C MET A 40 3.69 -10.70 18.02
N PRO A 41 2.75 -11.49 18.57
CA PRO A 41 2.34 -12.78 17.97
C PRO A 41 1.87 -12.69 16.52
N ASN A 42 1.31 -11.55 16.09
CA ASN A 42 0.80 -11.33 14.74
C ASN A 42 1.84 -10.76 13.77
N TYR A 43 3.01 -10.33 14.23
CA TYR A 43 3.98 -9.66 13.36
C TYR A 43 4.59 -10.61 12.33
N VAL A 44 4.80 -11.88 12.66
CA VAL A 44 5.34 -12.86 11.71
C VAL A 44 4.40 -13.04 10.52
N ASP A 45 3.11 -13.22 10.77
CA ASP A 45 2.09 -13.28 9.73
C ASP A 45 2.02 -11.99 8.90
N ILE A 46 2.06 -10.82 9.55
CA ILE A 46 2.09 -9.52 8.86
C ILE A 46 3.30 -9.42 7.91
N LEU A 47 4.49 -9.84 8.36
CA LEU A 47 5.71 -9.81 7.55
C LEU A 47 5.63 -10.81 6.38
N GLU A 48 5.12 -12.03 6.62
CA GLU A 48 5.00 -13.07 5.60
C GLU A 48 3.94 -12.75 4.52
N ARG A 49 2.93 -11.94 4.86
CA ARG A 49 1.92 -11.43 3.92
C ARG A 49 2.30 -10.08 3.28
N ASP A 50 3.49 -9.56 3.54
CA ASP A 50 3.95 -8.23 3.12
C ASP A 50 3.00 -7.07 3.53
N ALA A 51 2.23 -7.28 4.60
CA ALA A 51 1.20 -6.35 5.07
C ALA A 51 1.80 -5.26 5.99
N TYR A 52 2.92 -4.65 5.59
CA TYR A 52 3.72 -3.77 6.44
C TYR A 52 2.97 -2.55 7.02
N ASP A 53 1.86 -2.15 6.39
CA ASP A 53 1.00 -1.06 6.85
C ASP A 53 0.14 -1.46 8.09
N GLU A 54 -0.01 -2.76 8.37
CA GLU A 54 -0.67 -3.30 9.58
C GLU A 54 0.23 -3.29 10.82
N LEU A 55 1.55 -3.08 10.64
CA LEU A 55 2.48 -2.95 11.76
C LEU A 55 2.15 -1.69 12.58
N ARG A 56 2.30 -1.76 13.91
CA ARG A 56 2.17 -0.56 14.76
C ARG A 56 3.18 0.54 14.39
N SER A 57 4.30 0.14 13.80
CA SER A 57 5.35 1.05 13.34
C SER A 57 5.85 0.61 11.95
N PRO A 58 5.12 0.95 10.88
CA PRO A 58 5.45 0.55 9.50
C PRO A 58 6.83 1.03 9.04
N ALA A 59 7.34 2.12 9.63
CA ALA A 59 8.67 2.66 9.38
C ALA A 59 9.80 1.68 9.80
N PHE A 60 9.54 0.78 10.75
CA PHE A 60 10.51 -0.22 11.21
C PHE A 60 10.43 -1.56 10.46
N ALA A 61 9.54 -1.69 9.47
CA ALA A 61 9.37 -2.91 8.68
C ALA A 61 10.69 -3.49 8.16
N ARG A 62 11.58 -2.62 7.65
CA ARG A 62 12.89 -3.01 7.13
C ARG A 62 13.77 -3.69 8.18
N GLY A 63 13.72 -3.22 9.42
CA GLY A 63 14.45 -3.81 10.54
C GLY A 63 13.90 -5.18 10.93
N TYR A 64 12.57 -5.33 10.96
CA TYR A 64 11.94 -6.62 11.23
C TYR A 64 12.25 -7.66 10.15
N VAL A 65 12.19 -7.27 8.86
CA VAL A 65 12.56 -8.14 7.73
C VAL A 65 14.03 -8.57 7.82
N ARG A 66 14.94 -7.65 8.13
CA ARG A 66 16.37 -7.95 8.38
C ARG A 66 16.55 -8.99 9.48
N SER A 67 16.00 -8.73 10.67
CA SER A 67 16.18 -9.63 11.83
C SER A 67 15.57 -11.00 11.56
N TYR A 68 14.44 -11.07 10.87
CA TYR A 68 13.84 -12.33 10.45
C TYR A 68 14.74 -13.05 9.44
N GLY A 69 15.20 -12.38 8.38
CA GLY A 69 16.13 -12.97 7.41
C GLY A 69 17.40 -13.53 8.05
N GLN A 70 17.97 -12.81 9.02
CA GLN A 70 19.12 -13.29 9.80
C GLN A 70 18.81 -14.55 10.60
N LEU A 71 17.65 -14.61 11.27
CA LEU A 71 17.23 -15.80 12.01
C LEU A 71 17.11 -17.04 11.12
N VAL A 72 16.58 -16.87 9.91
CA VAL A 72 16.41 -17.97 8.93
C VAL A 72 17.62 -18.17 8.01
N GLY A 73 18.76 -17.52 8.29
CA GLY A 73 20.02 -17.73 7.58
C GLY A 73 20.00 -17.29 6.10
N MET A 74 19.14 -16.32 5.75
CA MET A 74 19.09 -15.76 4.40
C MET A 74 20.18 -14.72 4.17
N ASP A 75 20.54 -14.50 2.91
CA ASP A 75 21.37 -13.36 2.50
C ASP A 75 20.61 -12.05 2.75
N GLU A 76 21.13 -11.25 3.68
CA GLU A 76 20.48 -10.03 4.14
C GLU A 76 20.38 -8.99 3.04
N ASP A 77 21.44 -8.80 2.25
CA ASP A 77 21.51 -7.77 1.22
C ASP A 77 20.53 -8.06 0.09
N ALA A 78 20.45 -9.33 -0.34
CA ALA A 78 19.50 -9.79 -1.34
C ALA A 78 18.04 -9.64 -0.87
N LEU A 79 17.74 -10.04 0.37
CA LEU A 79 16.40 -9.92 0.95
C LEU A 79 15.98 -8.45 1.08
N LEU A 80 16.87 -7.60 1.59
CA LEU A 80 16.57 -6.18 1.79
C LEU A 80 16.44 -5.44 0.47
N LYS A 81 17.22 -5.81 -0.55
CA LYS A 81 17.03 -5.30 -1.91
C LYS A 81 15.65 -5.64 -2.45
N ALA A 82 15.23 -6.90 -2.33
CA ALA A 82 13.89 -7.33 -2.75
C ALA A 82 12.78 -6.58 -1.98
N PHE A 83 12.98 -6.34 -0.69
CA PHE A 83 12.07 -5.55 0.13
C PHE A 83 11.99 -4.09 -0.30
N ASP A 84 13.13 -3.45 -0.57
CA ASP A 84 13.20 -2.06 -0.98
C ASP A 84 12.53 -1.88 -2.36
N GLU A 85 12.75 -2.80 -3.31
CA GLU A 85 12.07 -2.84 -4.62
C GLU A 85 10.56 -3.04 -4.47
N TYR A 86 10.13 -3.98 -3.61
CA TYR A 86 8.72 -4.24 -3.34
C TYR A 86 8.00 -3.00 -2.77
N ARG A 87 8.60 -2.31 -1.78
CA ARG A 87 8.00 -1.10 -1.18
C ARG A 87 7.92 0.06 -2.15
N GLN A 88 8.92 0.25 -3.01
CA GLN A 88 8.89 1.28 -4.05
C GLN A 88 7.74 1.03 -5.05
N GLY A 89 7.57 -0.23 -5.49
CA GLY A 89 6.47 -0.62 -6.38
C GLY A 89 5.09 -0.39 -5.75
N GLN A 90 4.92 -0.76 -4.48
CA GLN A 90 3.67 -0.52 -3.73
C GLN A 90 3.38 0.97 -3.55
N GLY A 91 4.38 1.78 -3.20
CA GLY A 91 4.23 3.23 -3.04
C GLY A 91 3.82 3.94 -4.33
N ALA A 92 4.44 3.57 -5.45
CA ALA A 92 4.07 4.09 -6.77
C ALA A 92 2.63 3.72 -7.17
N ARG A 93 2.20 2.48 -6.88
CA ARG A 93 0.83 2.01 -7.11
C ARG A 93 -0.18 2.77 -6.24
N LYS A 94 0.08 2.93 -4.93
CA LYS A 94 -0.79 3.66 -4.00
C LYS A 94 -0.97 5.11 -4.41
N LYS A 95 0.13 5.80 -4.77
CA LYS A 95 0.09 7.18 -5.29
C LYS A 95 -0.75 7.30 -6.57
N ARG A 96 -0.65 6.35 -7.50
CA ARG A 96 -1.42 6.33 -8.76
C ARG A 96 -2.92 6.14 -8.51
N VAL A 97 -3.29 5.31 -7.54
CA VAL A 97 -4.70 5.10 -7.16
C VAL A 97 -5.27 6.35 -6.49
N GLU A 98 -4.53 6.96 -5.57
CA GLU A 98 -4.95 8.15 -4.84
C GLU A 98 -5.11 9.38 -5.76
N THR A 99 -4.14 9.62 -6.65
CA THR A 99 -4.22 10.71 -7.63
C THR A 99 -5.37 10.54 -8.61
N LYS A 100 -5.78 9.32 -8.93
CA LYS A 100 -6.96 9.06 -9.76
C LYS A 100 -8.27 9.30 -8.99
N ALA A 101 -8.31 8.98 -7.70
CA ALA A 101 -9.50 9.16 -6.85
C ALA A 101 -9.77 10.64 -6.51
N LEU A 102 -8.74 11.50 -6.52
CA LEU A 102 -8.87 12.93 -6.24
C LEU A 102 -9.16 13.80 -7.48
N GLN A 103 -9.17 13.23 -8.69
CA GLN A 103 -9.46 13.96 -9.93
C GLN A 103 -10.95 13.99 -10.34
N LEU A 104 -11.87 13.84 -9.38
CA LEU A 104 -13.32 14.00 -9.62
C LEU A 104 -13.94 15.14 -8.79
N GLN A 105 -13.23 16.25 -8.61
CA GLN A 105 -13.84 17.50 -8.15
C GLN A 105 -13.37 18.65 -9.06
N SER A 106 -14.20 18.91 -10.07
CA SER A 106 -14.11 20.04 -10.98
C SER A 106 -14.33 21.36 -10.21
N THR A 107 -13.27 21.90 -9.62
CA THR A 107 -13.26 23.21 -8.94
C THR A 107 -13.67 24.38 -9.85
N GLY A 108 -13.86 24.18 -11.16
CA GLY A 108 -14.27 25.24 -12.09
C GLY A 108 -15.79 25.39 -12.31
N LEU A 109 -16.57 24.31 -12.33
CA LEU A 109 -17.93 24.39 -12.88
C LEU A 109 -18.94 25.05 -11.93
N GLY A 110 -18.87 24.71 -10.63
CA GLY A 110 -19.77 25.28 -9.62
C GLY A 110 -19.61 26.78 -9.43
N VAL A 111 -18.36 27.27 -9.52
CA VAL A 111 -18.06 28.70 -9.40
C VAL A 111 -18.57 29.47 -10.62
N VAL A 112 -18.37 28.94 -11.83
CA VAL A 112 -18.86 29.59 -13.06
C VAL A 112 -20.38 29.63 -13.10
N ILE A 113 -21.05 28.53 -12.73
CA ILE A 113 -22.52 28.49 -12.65
C ILE A 113 -23.03 29.48 -11.59
N GLY A 114 -22.37 29.55 -10.43
CA GLY A 114 -22.73 30.49 -9.36
C GLY A 114 -22.55 31.97 -9.77
N LEU A 115 -21.49 32.31 -10.50
CA LEU A 115 -21.28 33.68 -10.99
C LEU A 115 -22.26 34.04 -12.11
N ALA A 116 -22.57 33.09 -13.01
CA ALA A 116 -23.53 33.32 -14.09
C ALA A 116 -24.96 33.55 -13.56
N THR A 117 -25.40 32.77 -12.57
CA THR A 117 -26.71 32.97 -11.94
C THR A 117 -26.80 34.30 -11.20
N LEU A 118 -25.73 34.71 -10.50
CA LEU A 118 -25.67 36.02 -9.84
C LEU A 118 -25.78 37.18 -10.84
N LEU A 119 -25.08 37.10 -11.98
CA LEU A 119 -25.14 38.12 -13.03
C LEU A 119 -26.53 38.20 -13.69
N LEU A 120 -27.20 37.07 -13.92
CA LEU A 120 -28.56 37.06 -14.47
C LEU A 120 -29.58 37.70 -13.52
N LEU A 121 -29.49 37.41 -12.21
CA LEU A 121 -30.38 37.99 -11.22
C LEU A 121 -30.23 39.51 -11.09
N THR A 122 -28.98 39.99 -11.11
CA THR A 122 -28.70 41.44 -11.03
C THR A 122 -29.18 42.19 -12.28
N ALA A 123 -28.97 41.62 -13.48
CA ALA A 123 -29.45 42.20 -14.73
C ALA A 123 -30.99 42.22 -14.81
N GLY A 124 -31.66 41.14 -14.39
CA GLY A 124 -33.12 41.06 -14.35
C GLY A 124 -33.76 42.09 -13.42
N LEU A 125 -33.16 42.33 -12.24
CA LEU A 125 -33.64 43.36 -11.31
C LEU A 125 -33.52 44.77 -11.88
N TRP A 126 -32.48 45.03 -12.65
CA TRP A 126 -32.25 46.34 -13.28
C TRP A 126 -33.29 46.61 -14.37
N PHE A 127 -33.61 45.58 -15.17
CA PHE A 127 -34.62 45.66 -16.23
C PHE A 127 -36.05 45.87 -15.71
N TRP A 128 -36.38 45.40 -14.51
CA TRP A 128 -37.73 45.58 -13.94
C TRP A 128 -37.91 46.93 -13.22
N ARG A 129 -36.82 47.66 -12.96
CA ARG A 129 -36.83 48.98 -12.29
C ARG A 129 -36.73 50.17 -13.24
N GLY A 130 -36.55 49.95 -14.55
CA GLY A 130 -36.50 50.98 -15.59
C GLY A 130 -37.71 50.86 -16.52
#